data_AF-A0A7C5VXH3-F1
#
_entry.id   AF-A0A7C5VXH3-F1
#
_cell.length_a   1.000
_cell.length_b   1.000
_cell.length_c   1.000
_cell.angle_alpha   90.00
_cell.angle_beta   90.00
_cell.angle_gamma   90.00
#
_symmetry.space_group_name_H-M   'P 1'
#
loop_
_entity.id
_entity.type
_entity.pdbx_description
1 polymer ?
#
loop_
_entity_poly.entity_id
_entity_poly.type
_entity_poly.pdbx_seq_one_letter_code
_entity_poly.pdbx_strand_id
1 'polypeptide(L)' 'MRHRIKGRKLKRPTPHRILLLRTLANDLIKNEKLKTTDSKAKELKRYIERIINIAKKYD' A
#
# COMPACT_ATOMS: atom_id res chain seq x y z
N MET A 1 -22.76 0.21 -3.54
CA MET A 1 -21.36 0.68 -3.34
C MET A 1 -21.34 2.20 -3.34
N ARG A 2 -20.43 2.83 -2.59
CA ARG A 2 -20.30 4.29 -2.62
C ARG A 2 -19.70 4.71 -3.96
N HIS A 3 -20.46 5.42 -4.79
CA HIS A 3 -20.07 5.73 -6.18
C HIS A 3 -18.77 6.54 -6.25
N ARG A 4 -17.92 6.19 -7.21
CA ARG A 4 -16.65 6.89 -7.54
C ARG A 4 -15.63 7.00 -6.39
N ILE A 5 -15.77 6.23 -5.32
CA ILE A 5 -14.79 6.24 -4.21
C ILE A 5 -13.70 5.19 -4.45
N LYS A 6 -12.47 5.68 -4.57
CA LYS A 6 -11.26 4.85 -4.67
C LYS A 6 -10.63 4.70 -3.28
N GLY A 7 -10.09 3.52 -3.01
CA GLY A 7 -9.34 3.23 -1.79
C GLY A 7 -10.20 2.62 -0.68
N ARG A 8 -9.58 1.75 0.12
CA ARG A 8 -10.24 1.01 1.21
C ARG A 8 -9.86 1.61 2.56
N LYS A 9 -10.83 1.68 3.48
CA LYS A 9 -10.59 2.18 4.85
C LYS A 9 -9.83 1.19 5.74
N LEU A 10 -9.77 -0.09 5.36
CA LEU A 10 -9.07 -1.17 6.09
C LEU A 10 -9.43 -1.26 7.59
N LYS A 11 -10.66 -0.85 7.94
CA LYS A 11 -11.15 -0.72 9.32
C LYS A 11 -10.20 0.05 10.25
N ARG A 12 -9.50 1.07 9.73
CA ARG A 12 -8.50 1.85 10.48
C ARG A 12 -8.68 3.36 10.24
N PRO A 13 -8.42 4.21 11.26
CA PRO A 13 -8.31 5.65 11.06
C PRO A 13 -7.13 5.97 10.14
N THR A 14 -7.14 7.16 9.54
CA THR A 14 -6.13 7.58 8.55
C THR A 14 -4.68 7.42 9.01
N PRO A 15 -4.25 7.86 10.20
CA PRO A 15 -2.87 7.70 10.64
C PRO A 15 -2.43 6.22 10.69
N HIS A 16 -3.25 5.35 11.27
CA HIS A 16 -2.96 3.92 11.37
C HIS A 16 -2.95 3.24 10.00
N ARG A 17 -3.76 3.71 9.05
CA ARG A 17 -3.77 3.18 7.68
C ARG A 17 -2.50 3.56 6.92
N ILE A 18 -2.00 4.78 7.10
CA ILE A 18 -0.74 5.22 6.49
C ILE A 18 0.42 4.41 7.07
N LEU A 19 0.47 4.26 8.40
CA LEU A 19 1.50 3.46 9.07
C LEU A 19 1.49 2.01 8.57
N LEU A 20 0.32 1.38 8.50
CA LEU A 20 0.17 0.02 7.97
C LEU A 20 0.75 -0.11 6.55
N LEU A 21 0.42 0.80 5.63
CA LEU A 21 0.90 0.74 4.25
C LEU A 21 2.42 0.95 4.17
N ARG A 22 2.98 1.83 4.99
CA ARG A 22 4.44 2.05 5.08
C ARG A 22 5.17 0.79 5.56
N THR A 23 4.70 0.19 6.65
CA THR A 23 5.31 -1.04 7.19
C THR A 23 5.24 -2.17 6.17
N LEU A 24 4.07 -2.41 5.56
CA LEU A 24 3.91 -3.47 4.55
C LEU A 24 4.78 -3.22 3.30
N ALA A 25 4.96 -1.97 2.89
CA ALA A 25 5.84 -1.65 1.76
C ALA A 25 7.30 -1.92 2.09
N ASN A 26 7.76 -1.52 3.28
CA ASN A 26 9.11 -1.82 3.75
C ASN A 26 9.37 -3.32 3.83
N ASP A 27 8.43 -4.08 4.41
CA ASP A 27 8.56 -5.53 4.53
C ASP A 27 8.59 -6.21 3.15
N LEU A 28 7.77 -5.75 2.21
CA LEU A 28 7.75 -6.27 0.84
C LEU A 28 9.06 -5.98 0.09
N ILE A 29 9.64 -4.79 0.25
CA ILE A 29 10.92 -4.44 -0.41
C ILE A 29 12.06 -5.25 0.21
N LYS A 30 12.09 -5.41 1.53
CA LYS A 30 13.17 -6.12 2.23
C LYS A 30 13.16 -7.63 1.99
N ASN A 31 11.98 -8.25 1.95
CA ASN A 31 11.85 -9.71 1.91
C ASN A 31 11.39 -10.23 0.55
N GLU A 32 11.15 -9.34 -0.43
CA GLU A 32 10.66 -9.61 -1.80
C GLU A 32 9.30 -10.33 -1.90
N LYS A 33 8.78 -10.85 -0.78
CA LYS A 33 7.54 -11.59 -0.69
C LYS A 33 6.85 -11.29 0.64
N LEU A 34 5.51 -11.20 0.59
CA LEU A 34 4.70 -10.91 1.76
C LEU A 34 3.36 -11.65 1.69
N LYS A 35 2.96 -12.29 2.79
CA LYS A 35 1.61 -12.88 2.92
C LYS A 35 0.69 -11.89 3.64
N THR A 36 -0.38 -11.46 2.99
CA THR A 36 -1.36 -10.53 3.56
C THR A 36 -2.77 -10.80 3.02
N THR A 37 -3.77 -10.08 3.51
CA THR A 37 -5.15 -10.19 3.00
C THR A 37 -5.29 -9.52 1.63
N ASP A 38 -6.13 -10.05 0.74
CA ASP A 38 -6.42 -9.44 -0.58
C ASP A 38 -6.77 -7.93 -0.49
N SER A 39 -7.53 -7.57 0.55
CA SER A 39 -7.90 -6.19 0.79
C SER A 39 -6.70 -5.25 0.98
N LYS A 40 -5.71 -5.68 1.77
CA LYS A 40 -4.47 -4.95 2.04
C LYS A 40 -3.54 -4.99 0.84
N ALA A 41 -3.42 -6.13 0.16
CA ALA A 41 -2.53 -6.31 -0.99
C ALA A 41 -2.85 -5.34 -2.14
N LYS A 42 -4.13 -5.20 -2.50
CA LYS A 42 -4.56 -4.27 -3.58
C LYS A 42 -4.35 -2.79 -3.22
N GLU A 43 -4.44 -2.41 -1.94
CA GLU A 43 -4.10 -1.05 -1.50
C GLU A 43 -2.58 -0.83 -1.50
N LEU A 44 -1.83 -1.83 -1.01
CA LEU A 44 -0.36 -1.83 -1.02
C LEU A 44 0.19 -1.71 -2.43
N LYS A 45 -0.40 -2.42 -3.41
CA LYS A 45 -0.03 -2.33 -4.83
C LYS A 45 -0.01 -0.88 -5.34
N ARG A 46 -1.11 -0.15 -5.13
CA ARG A 46 -1.21 1.27 -5.53
C ARG A 46 -0.20 2.15 -4.81
N TYR A 47 0.07 1.85 -3.53
CA TYR A 47 1.02 2.61 -2.72
C TYR A 47 2.46 2.39 -3.21
N ILE A 48 2.85 1.14 -3.47
CA ILE A 48 4.22 0.79 -3.84
C ILE A 48 4.56 1.12 -5.29
N GLU A 49 3.59 1.01 -6.22
CA GLU A 49 3.76 1.46 -7.62
C GLU A 49 4.21 2.92 -7.68
N ARG A 50 3.62 3.79 -6.85
CA ARG A 50 4.02 5.20 -6.78
C ARG A 50 5.46 5.36 -6.27
N ILE A 51 5.87 4.57 -5.29
CA ILE A 51 7.24 4.60 -4.76
C ILE A 51 8.24 4.17 -5.83
N ILE A 52 7.96 3.06 -6.53
CA ILE A 52 8.81 2.54 -7.60
C ILE A 52 8.93 3.56 -8.75
N ASN A 53 7.82 4.19 -9.15
CA ASN A 53 7.85 5.20 -10.21
C ASN A 53 8.68 6.43 -9.84
N ILE A 54 8.66 6.84 -8.56
CA ILE A 54 9.52 7.91 -8.07
C ILE A 54 10.97 7.45 -8.11
N ALA A 55 11.29 6.27 -7.55
CA ALA A 55 12.65 5.74 -7.53
C ALA A 55 13.25 5.66 -8.95
N LYS A 56 12.51 5.12 -9.92
CA LYS A 56 12.91 5.02 -11.33
C LYS A 56 13.12 6.36 -12.04
N LYS A 57 12.56 7.46 -11.53
CA LYS A 57 12.71 8.79 -12.15
C LYS A 57 14.02 9.46 -11.72
N TYR A 58 14.51 9.12 -10.53
CA TYR A 58 15.70 9.72 -9.92
C TYR A 58 16.93 8.79 -10.01
N ASP A 59 16.78 7.65 -10.69
CA ASP A 59 17.83 6.74 -11.15
C ASP A 59 18.09 7.06 -12.64
#